data_AF-A0A847GB37-F1
#
_entry.id   AF-A0A847GB37-F1
#
_cell.length_a   1.000
_cell.length_b   1.000
_cell.length_c   1.000
_cell.angle_alpha   90.00
_cell.angle_beta   90.00
_cell.angle_gamma   90.00
#
_symmetry.space_group_name_H-M   'P 1'
#
loop_
_entity.id
_entity.type
_entity.pdbx_description
1 polymer ?
#
loop_
_entity_poly.entity_id
_entity_poly.type
_entity_poly.pdbx_seq_one_letter_code
_entity_poly.pdbx_strand_id
1 'polypeptide(L)'
;MKHLFLAAVLLHAGTAVWAAGTLTPAELKCEYRVDPAGIGETEPRFTWILKGEGRNLAQQAYRILVADSESALKGDLGTLWDSGKVASAESILIPYTGEPLVSRTACFWKVRVWDQDGRESAWSETARFSIGLLEPEDWSADWIGYDAPEPGDEARQREPLEHSVWIWYPEGVPANEYPSGKRWLRKEFDLPDGAPVEKAMLYASADNAARVNINGKRAGRGQEPIQSHSRSYAYDVTEFVKAGKNAVAVEVENAQGNAGFIAALEVALGGGQTFILNTDKAWKAAKDKPGAGWYQPGFDDKAWAAVSEEAPFGGAPWGKPVRNDGFLPPPPLLRREFAVKPEVKKATLHASAFGIYEARL
;
A
#
# COMPACT_ATOMS: atom_id res chain seq x y z
N MET A 1 -61.19 7.10 -82.11
CA MET A 1 -61.22 7.21 -80.64
C MET A 1 -60.69 5.91 -80.06
N LYS A 2 -59.62 6.03 -79.24
CA LYS A 2 -59.09 5.06 -78.26
C LYS A 2 -58.46 3.75 -78.81
N HIS A 3 -57.13 3.76 -78.92
CA HIS A 3 -56.30 2.56 -78.89
C HIS A 3 -56.22 2.04 -77.45
N LEU A 4 -56.48 0.75 -77.23
CA LEU A 4 -56.32 0.06 -75.96
C LEU A 4 -55.02 -0.76 -76.01
N PHE A 5 -54.01 -0.37 -75.22
CA PHE A 5 -52.81 -1.17 -74.99
C PHE A 5 -53.04 -2.04 -73.76
N LEU A 6 -52.91 -3.36 -73.92
CA LEU A 6 -52.95 -4.33 -72.83
C LEU A 6 -51.51 -4.52 -72.32
N ALA A 7 -51.21 -4.06 -71.10
CA ALA A 7 -49.93 -4.30 -70.44
C ALA A 7 -50.05 -5.55 -69.55
N ALA A 8 -49.34 -6.62 -69.90
CA ALA A 8 -49.20 -7.81 -69.06
C ALA A 8 -48.11 -7.54 -68.00
N VAL A 9 -48.51 -7.54 -66.72
CA VAL A 9 -47.59 -7.43 -65.58
C VAL A 9 -47.17 -8.84 -65.16
N LEU A 10 -45.91 -9.18 -65.41
CA LEU A 10 -45.25 -10.38 -64.90
C LEU A 10 -44.72 -10.09 -63.48
N LEU A 11 -45.41 -10.58 -62.45
CA LEU A 11 -44.89 -10.60 -61.08
C LEU A 11 -43.76 -11.63 -60.97
N HIS A 12 -42.52 -11.17 -60.87
CA HIS A 12 -41.42 -11.98 -60.37
C HIS A 12 -41.45 -11.95 -58.84
N ALA A 13 -41.88 -13.05 -58.22
CA ALA A 13 -41.68 -13.27 -56.80
C ALA A 13 -40.18 -13.57 -56.57
N GLY A 14 -39.40 -12.51 -56.32
CA GLY A 14 -38.03 -12.65 -55.84
C GLY A 14 -38.06 -13.19 -54.42
N THR A 15 -37.68 -14.44 -54.21
CA THR A 15 -37.38 -14.97 -52.88
C THR A 15 -36.13 -14.26 -52.36
N ALA A 16 -36.33 -13.29 -51.47
CA ALA A 16 -35.24 -12.70 -50.70
C ALA A 16 -34.65 -13.80 -49.80
N VAL A 17 -33.46 -14.28 -50.16
CA VAL A 17 -32.65 -15.10 -49.27
C VAL A 17 -32.09 -14.15 -48.22
N TRP A 18 -32.70 -14.13 -47.04
CA TRP A 18 -32.11 -13.47 -45.89
C TRP A 18 -30.89 -14.29 -45.49
N ALA A 19 -29.70 -13.70 -45.56
CA ALA A 19 -28.52 -14.29 -44.93
C ALA A 19 -28.83 -14.44 -43.43
N ALA A 20 -28.97 -15.68 -42.97
CA ALA A 20 -29.14 -15.96 -41.56
C ALA A 20 -27.87 -15.50 -40.84
N GLY A 21 -28.01 -14.56 -39.91
CA GLY A 21 -26.87 -14.01 -39.19
C GLY A 21 -26.13 -15.12 -38.43
N THR A 22 -24.81 -15.17 -38.62
CA THR A 22 -23.95 -16.19 -38.01
C THR A 22 -23.59 -15.80 -36.58
N LEU A 23 -23.91 -16.69 -35.63
CA LEU A 23 -23.46 -16.59 -34.25
C LEU A 23 -21.99 -16.99 -34.17
N THR A 24 -21.16 -16.16 -33.56
CA THR A 24 -19.71 -16.35 -33.44
C THR A 24 -19.26 -16.07 -32.01
N PRO A 25 -18.39 -16.91 -31.42
CA PRO A 25 -17.81 -16.62 -30.12
C PRO A 25 -16.67 -15.60 -30.23
N ALA A 26 -16.66 -14.62 -29.34
CA ALA A 26 -15.72 -13.50 -29.29
C ALA A 26 -15.37 -13.17 -27.83
N GLU A 27 -14.46 -12.20 -27.62
CA GLU A 27 -14.09 -11.69 -26.29
C GLU A 27 -13.74 -12.80 -25.28
N LEU A 28 -12.90 -13.72 -25.74
CA LEU A 28 -12.45 -14.88 -24.97
C LEU A 28 -11.71 -14.44 -23.71
N LYS A 29 -12.04 -15.07 -22.59
CA LYS A 29 -11.42 -14.87 -21.29
C LYS A 29 -11.15 -16.21 -20.62
N CYS A 30 -10.04 -16.28 -19.89
CA CYS A 30 -9.70 -17.36 -18.98
C CYS A 30 -9.61 -16.73 -17.57
N GLU A 31 -10.32 -17.28 -16.59
CA GLU A 31 -10.38 -16.72 -15.22
C GLU A 31 -10.70 -15.21 -15.22
N TYR A 32 -11.71 -14.82 -16.01
CA TYR A 32 -12.15 -13.43 -16.26
C TYR A 32 -11.12 -12.49 -16.92
N ARG A 33 -9.94 -12.98 -17.29
CA ARG A 33 -8.85 -12.18 -17.88
C ARG A 33 -8.66 -12.51 -19.35
N VAL A 34 -8.25 -11.51 -20.13
CA VAL A 34 -7.78 -11.71 -21.51
C VAL A 34 -6.33 -12.13 -21.45
N ASP A 35 -5.99 -13.25 -22.09
CA ASP A 35 -4.63 -13.79 -22.20
C ASP A 35 -3.81 -13.84 -20.89
N PRO A 36 -4.35 -14.36 -19.76
CA PRO A 36 -3.64 -14.31 -18.48
C PRO A 36 -2.36 -15.15 -18.49
N ALA A 37 -1.28 -14.57 -17.98
CA ALA A 37 -0.01 -15.26 -17.79
C ALA A 37 0.18 -15.65 -16.31
N GLY A 38 0.64 -16.88 -16.09
CA GLY A 38 1.09 -17.36 -14.79
C GLY A 38 -0.03 -17.61 -13.77
N ILE A 39 -1.19 -18.11 -14.19
CA ILE A 39 -2.28 -18.46 -13.28
C ILE A 39 -1.92 -19.68 -12.44
N GLY A 40 -2.41 -19.74 -11.20
CA GLY A 40 -2.24 -20.88 -10.29
C GLY A 40 -3.41 -21.87 -10.30
N GLU A 41 -4.42 -21.64 -11.13
CA GLU A 41 -5.59 -22.52 -11.27
C GLU A 41 -5.29 -23.60 -12.32
N THR A 42 -5.40 -24.87 -11.92
CA THR A 42 -5.12 -26.03 -12.78
C THR A 42 -6.38 -26.53 -13.51
N GLU A 43 -7.57 -26.09 -13.08
CA GLU A 43 -8.84 -26.27 -13.78
C GLU A 43 -9.43 -24.92 -14.22
N PRO A 44 -8.71 -24.14 -15.07
CA PRO A 44 -9.12 -22.78 -15.39
C PRO A 44 -10.45 -22.75 -16.14
N ARG A 45 -11.20 -21.67 -15.93
CA ARG A 45 -12.55 -21.51 -16.48
C ARG A 45 -12.56 -20.56 -17.66
N PHE A 46 -13.20 -21.01 -18.74
CA PHE A 46 -13.31 -20.28 -20.00
C PHE A 46 -14.61 -19.50 -20.09
N THR A 47 -14.53 -18.32 -20.67
CA THR A 47 -15.68 -17.46 -20.96
C THR A 47 -15.56 -16.92 -22.37
N TRP A 48 -16.66 -16.87 -23.11
CA TRP A 48 -16.76 -16.21 -24.40
C TRP A 48 -18.08 -15.44 -24.51
N ILE A 49 -18.06 -14.33 -25.22
CA ILE A 49 -19.23 -13.52 -25.53
C ILE A 49 -19.66 -13.80 -26.97
N LEU A 50 -20.94 -14.04 -27.17
CA LEU A 50 -21.49 -14.34 -28.49
C LEU A 50 -21.75 -13.03 -29.26
N LYS A 51 -21.36 -13.00 -30.54
CA LYS A 51 -21.65 -11.93 -31.50
C LYS A 51 -22.37 -12.51 -32.71
N GLY A 52 -23.37 -11.80 -33.20
CA GLY A 52 -24.11 -12.18 -34.41
C GLY A 52 -25.14 -11.13 -34.79
N GLU A 53 -25.64 -11.23 -36.01
CA GLU A 53 -26.66 -10.32 -36.56
C GLU A 53 -28.06 -10.94 -36.47
N GLY A 54 -29.07 -10.14 -36.14
CA GLY A 54 -30.46 -10.60 -36.04
C GLY A 54 -31.00 -10.61 -34.61
N ARG A 55 -32.08 -11.35 -34.39
CA ARG A 55 -32.79 -11.45 -33.11
C ARG A 55 -32.95 -12.91 -32.71
N ASN A 56 -33.13 -13.15 -31.41
CA ASN A 56 -33.32 -14.49 -30.83
C ASN A 56 -32.17 -15.46 -31.16
N LEU A 57 -30.94 -14.93 -31.28
CA LEU A 57 -29.76 -15.75 -31.40
C LEU A 57 -29.46 -16.43 -30.07
N ALA A 58 -29.20 -17.72 -30.10
CA ALA A 58 -28.85 -18.50 -28.93
C ALA A 58 -27.81 -19.56 -29.27
N GLN A 59 -26.90 -19.83 -28.34
CA GLN A 59 -26.04 -21.00 -28.39
C GLN A 59 -26.82 -22.22 -27.91
N GLN A 60 -26.67 -23.34 -28.61
CA GLN A 60 -27.20 -24.65 -28.20
C GLN A 60 -26.10 -25.65 -27.85
N ALA A 61 -24.89 -25.44 -28.38
CA ALA A 61 -23.73 -26.26 -28.08
C ALA A 61 -22.43 -25.48 -28.27
N TYR A 62 -21.35 -25.99 -27.66
CA TYR A 62 -20.00 -25.49 -27.87
C TYR A 62 -19.00 -26.63 -28.08
N ARG A 63 -17.83 -26.30 -28.62
CA ARG A 63 -16.63 -27.16 -28.60
C ARG A 63 -15.42 -26.28 -28.33
N ILE A 64 -14.63 -26.66 -27.35
CA ILE A 64 -13.39 -25.99 -26.97
C ILE A 64 -12.23 -26.90 -27.35
N LEU A 65 -11.19 -26.30 -27.95
CA LEU A 65 -9.89 -26.94 -28.13
C LEU A 65 -8.85 -26.17 -27.30
N VAL A 66 -8.00 -26.91 -26.59
CA VAL A 66 -6.83 -26.39 -25.88
C VAL A 66 -5.61 -27.18 -26.31
N ALA A 67 -4.53 -26.48 -26.64
CA ALA A 67 -3.27 -27.05 -27.07
C ALA A 67 -2.09 -26.38 -26.39
N ASP A 68 -0.99 -27.12 -26.28
CA ASP A 68 0.30 -26.66 -25.76
C ASP A 68 1.12 -25.84 -26.76
N SER A 69 0.66 -25.78 -28.02
CA SER A 69 1.29 -24.97 -29.07
C SER A 69 0.27 -24.34 -30.02
N GLU A 70 0.59 -23.13 -30.50
CA GLU A 70 -0.23 -22.43 -31.48
C GLU A 70 -0.32 -23.20 -32.82
N SER A 71 0.74 -23.92 -33.19
CA SER A 71 0.77 -24.73 -34.41
C SER A 71 -0.22 -25.91 -34.34
N ALA A 72 -0.29 -26.60 -33.20
CA ALA A 72 -1.26 -27.68 -33.02
C ALA A 72 -2.69 -27.14 -33.08
N LEU A 73 -2.96 -26.03 -32.40
CA LEU A 73 -4.28 -25.41 -32.41
C LEU A 73 -4.69 -24.90 -33.80
N LYS A 74 -3.76 -24.40 -34.61
CA LYS A 74 -3.99 -24.04 -36.02
C LYS A 74 -4.38 -25.24 -36.88
N GLY A 75 -3.90 -26.44 -36.54
CA GLY A 75 -4.30 -27.71 -37.15
C GLY A 75 -5.55 -28.34 -36.54
N ASP A 76 -6.35 -27.58 -35.77
CA ASP A 76 -7.54 -28.06 -35.05
C ASP A 76 -7.26 -29.24 -34.09
N LEU A 77 -6.02 -29.33 -33.57
CA LEU A 77 -5.61 -30.37 -32.64
C LEU A 77 -5.58 -29.82 -31.21
N GLY A 78 -6.50 -30.28 -30.37
CA GLY A 78 -6.53 -30.00 -28.94
C GLY A 78 -5.62 -30.96 -28.16
N THR A 79 -4.31 -30.74 -28.19
CA THR A 79 -3.31 -31.65 -27.56
C THR A 79 -3.46 -31.77 -26.05
N LEU A 80 -4.06 -30.78 -25.40
CA LEU A 80 -4.34 -30.78 -23.96
C LEU A 80 -5.82 -31.09 -23.68
N TRP A 81 -6.72 -30.57 -24.51
CA TRP A 81 -8.14 -30.81 -24.36
C TRP A 81 -8.90 -30.61 -25.66
N ASP A 82 -9.86 -31.50 -25.89
CA ASP A 82 -10.94 -31.34 -26.86
C ASP A 82 -12.24 -31.71 -26.15
N SER A 83 -13.11 -30.74 -25.92
CA SER A 83 -14.37 -31.00 -25.20
C SER A 83 -15.34 -31.88 -26.01
N GLY A 84 -15.08 -32.08 -27.31
CA GLY A 84 -16.10 -32.51 -28.25
C GLY A 84 -17.25 -31.49 -28.35
N LYS A 85 -18.32 -31.85 -29.05
CA LYS A 85 -19.54 -31.04 -29.08
C LYS A 85 -20.33 -31.27 -27.79
N VAL A 86 -20.39 -30.26 -26.93
CA VAL A 86 -21.16 -30.28 -25.67
C VAL A 86 -22.48 -29.54 -25.87
N ALA A 87 -23.61 -30.22 -25.65
CA ALA A 87 -24.94 -29.62 -25.72
C ALA A 87 -25.20 -28.77 -24.47
N SER A 88 -24.94 -27.47 -24.56
CA SER A 88 -25.15 -26.49 -23.49
C SER A 88 -25.24 -25.07 -24.05
N ALA A 89 -26.11 -24.26 -23.44
CA ALA A 89 -26.22 -22.83 -23.72
C ALA A 89 -25.23 -21.99 -22.89
N GLU A 90 -24.49 -22.61 -21.95
CA GLU A 90 -23.54 -21.91 -21.10
C GLU A 90 -22.31 -21.45 -21.90
N SER A 91 -21.84 -20.25 -21.56
CA SER A 91 -20.69 -19.59 -22.21
C SER A 91 -19.80 -18.84 -21.21
N ILE A 92 -20.12 -18.95 -19.92
CA ILE A 92 -19.46 -18.23 -18.83
C ILE A 92 -18.91 -19.27 -17.85
N LEU A 93 -17.64 -19.13 -17.52
CA LEU A 93 -16.92 -19.97 -16.55
C LEU A 93 -17.00 -21.49 -16.79
N ILE A 94 -16.87 -21.93 -18.05
CA ILE A 94 -16.81 -23.35 -18.39
C ILE A 94 -15.47 -23.93 -17.91
N PRO A 95 -15.45 -24.89 -16.97
CA PRO A 95 -14.21 -25.43 -16.43
C PRO A 95 -13.46 -26.26 -17.47
N TYR A 96 -12.14 -26.17 -17.44
CA TYR A 96 -11.25 -27.06 -18.15
C TYR A 96 -11.34 -28.49 -17.58
N THR A 97 -11.49 -29.50 -18.45
CA THR A 97 -11.58 -30.92 -18.05
C THR A 97 -10.64 -31.82 -18.84
N GLY A 98 -9.56 -31.26 -19.37
CA GLY A 98 -8.56 -31.97 -20.15
C GLY A 98 -7.42 -32.56 -19.33
N GLU A 99 -6.28 -32.77 -19.98
CA GLU A 99 -5.06 -33.28 -19.37
C GLU A 99 -4.57 -32.37 -18.24
N PRO A 100 -4.00 -32.92 -17.15
CA PRO A 100 -3.49 -32.12 -16.03
C PRO A 100 -2.50 -31.03 -16.48
N LEU A 101 -2.77 -29.79 -16.06
CA LEU A 101 -1.90 -28.66 -16.35
C LEU A 101 -0.81 -28.52 -15.27
N VAL A 102 0.44 -28.42 -15.70
CA VAL A 102 1.60 -28.31 -14.80
C VAL A 102 2.27 -26.95 -14.90
N SER A 103 3.16 -26.65 -13.95
CA SER A 103 3.92 -25.40 -13.90
C SER A 103 4.55 -25.04 -15.24
N ARG A 104 4.47 -23.75 -15.61
CA ARG A 104 5.03 -23.15 -16.83
C ARG A 104 4.40 -23.62 -18.15
N THR A 105 3.32 -24.40 -18.12
CA THR A 105 2.60 -24.81 -19.34
C THR A 105 2.07 -23.57 -20.08
N ALA A 106 2.36 -23.47 -21.38
CA ALA A 106 1.74 -22.50 -22.26
C ALA A 106 0.53 -23.14 -22.91
N CYS A 107 -0.61 -22.48 -22.84
CA CYS A 107 -1.86 -22.99 -23.38
C CYS A 107 -2.42 -22.01 -24.42
N PHE A 108 -2.89 -22.55 -25.52
CA PHE A 108 -3.58 -21.85 -26.59
C PHE A 108 -4.95 -22.49 -26.73
N TRP A 109 -6.00 -21.70 -26.84
CA TRP A 109 -7.34 -22.22 -26.91
C TRP A 109 -8.22 -21.43 -27.86
N LYS A 110 -9.23 -22.11 -28.37
CA LYS A 110 -10.28 -21.53 -29.21
C LYS A 110 -11.58 -22.29 -29.00
N VAL A 111 -12.68 -21.62 -29.31
CA VAL A 111 -14.03 -22.17 -29.15
C VAL A 111 -14.83 -21.94 -30.42
N ARG A 112 -15.73 -22.86 -30.72
CA ARG A 112 -16.80 -22.68 -31.71
C ARG A 112 -18.13 -23.08 -31.09
N VAL A 113 -19.21 -22.59 -31.66
CA VAL A 113 -20.56 -22.78 -31.13
C VAL A 113 -21.50 -23.28 -32.21
N TRP A 114 -22.65 -23.82 -31.78
CA TRP A 114 -23.78 -24.09 -32.65
C TRP A 114 -24.94 -23.19 -32.23
N ASP A 115 -25.59 -22.58 -33.24
CA ASP A 115 -26.71 -21.65 -33.03
C ASP A 115 -28.05 -22.38 -32.74
N GLN A 116 -29.14 -21.61 -32.61
CA GLN A 116 -30.49 -22.10 -32.34
C GLN A 116 -31.05 -23.04 -33.42
N ASP A 117 -30.53 -22.97 -34.64
CA ASP A 117 -30.92 -23.81 -35.78
C ASP A 117 -29.93 -24.97 -36.00
N GLY A 118 -28.97 -25.14 -35.10
CA GLY A 118 -27.94 -26.17 -35.17
C GLY A 118 -26.84 -25.88 -36.19
N ARG A 119 -26.70 -24.65 -36.69
CA ARG A 119 -25.62 -24.25 -37.60
C ARG A 119 -24.33 -24.02 -36.82
N GLU A 120 -23.23 -24.52 -37.36
CA GLU A 120 -21.90 -24.40 -36.78
C GLU A 120 -21.27 -23.04 -37.09
N SER A 121 -20.65 -22.42 -36.10
CA SER A 121 -19.86 -21.21 -36.28
C SER A 121 -18.46 -21.51 -36.81
N ALA A 122 -17.79 -20.50 -37.37
CA ALA A 122 -16.33 -20.54 -37.44
C ALA A 122 -15.73 -20.64 -36.03
N TRP A 123 -14.48 -21.10 -35.94
CA TRP A 123 -13.69 -20.97 -34.71
C TRP A 123 -13.50 -19.49 -34.33
N SER A 124 -13.42 -19.22 -33.03
CA SER A 124 -12.93 -17.94 -32.52
C SER A 124 -11.50 -17.68 -32.97
N GLU A 125 -11.06 -16.43 -32.78
CA GLU A 125 -9.62 -16.15 -32.69
C GLU A 125 -8.98 -16.98 -31.56
N THR A 126 -7.69 -17.30 -31.72
CA THR A 126 -6.91 -18.01 -30.71
C THR A 126 -6.66 -17.09 -29.53
N ALA A 127 -7.08 -17.51 -28.35
CA ALA A 127 -6.70 -16.91 -27.08
C ALA A 127 -5.64 -17.79 -26.38
N ARG A 128 -5.00 -17.27 -25.35
CA ARG A 128 -3.94 -18.00 -24.63
C ARG A 128 -4.07 -17.86 -23.12
N PHE A 129 -3.39 -18.72 -22.40
CA PHE A 129 -3.07 -18.53 -20.98
C PHE A 129 -1.80 -19.31 -20.65
N SER A 130 -1.23 -19.10 -19.47
CA SER A 130 -0.15 -19.97 -19.00
C SER A 130 -0.25 -20.26 -17.52
N ILE A 131 0.20 -21.45 -17.12
CA ILE A 131 0.33 -21.81 -15.71
C ILE A 131 1.58 -21.18 -15.11
N GLY A 132 1.47 -20.72 -13.87
CA GLY A 132 2.55 -20.15 -13.08
C GLY A 132 3.50 -21.22 -12.54
N LEU A 133 4.07 -20.94 -11.36
CA LEU A 133 4.78 -21.93 -10.54
C LEU A 133 3.77 -22.38 -9.47
N LEU A 134 3.45 -23.67 -9.44
CA LEU A 134 2.40 -24.24 -8.60
C LEU A 134 2.94 -24.62 -7.21
N GLU A 135 4.13 -25.21 -7.18
CA GLU A 135 4.75 -25.70 -5.95
C GLU A 135 6.00 -24.88 -5.57
N PRO A 136 6.36 -24.80 -4.28
CA PRO A 136 7.60 -24.15 -3.84
C PRO A 136 8.84 -24.68 -4.56
N GLU A 137 8.90 -25.98 -4.85
CA GLU A 137 10.03 -26.64 -5.52
C GLU A 137 10.18 -26.24 -6.99
N ASP A 138 9.17 -25.61 -7.60
CA ASP A 138 9.28 -25.03 -8.94
C ASP A 138 10.12 -23.74 -8.95
N TRP A 139 10.39 -23.16 -7.78
CA TRP A 139 11.34 -22.07 -7.63
C TRP A 139 12.77 -22.58 -7.48
N SER A 140 13.69 -21.95 -8.19
CA SER A 140 15.13 -22.16 -8.06
C SER A 140 15.85 -20.87 -7.64
N ALA A 141 15.12 -19.92 -7.04
CA ALA A 141 15.60 -18.61 -6.64
C ALA A 141 15.73 -18.52 -5.12
N ASP A 142 16.70 -17.72 -4.66
CA ASP A 142 16.89 -17.40 -3.26
C ASP A 142 16.22 -16.07 -2.91
N TRP A 143 15.75 -15.94 -1.66
CA TRP A 143 15.43 -14.64 -1.10
C TRP A 143 16.71 -13.82 -0.96
N ILE A 144 16.71 -12.62 -1.52
CA ILE A 144 17.83 -11.69 -1.47
C ILE A 144 17.40 -10.37 -0.82
N GLY A 145 18.29 -9.79 -0.02
CA GLY A 145 18.11 -8.52 0.69
C GLY A 145 19.37 -7.67 0.64
N TYR A 146 19.25 -6.40 1.00
CA TYR A 146 20.39 -5.52 1.21
C TYR A 146 20.74 -5.51 2.70
N ASP A 147 21.70 -6.35 3.08
CA ASP A 147 22.02 -6.61 4.50
C ASP A 147 23.12 -5.67 5.06
N ALA A 148 23.44 -4.57 4.35
CA ALA A 148 24.42 -3.60 4.84
C ALA A 148 23.76 -2.60 5.80
N PRO A 149 24.49 -2.12 6.84
CA PRO A 149 24.05 -0.99 7.65
C PRO A 149 23.71 0.20 6.75
N GLU A 150 22.59 0.85 6.99
CA GLU A 150 22.16 1.99 6.18
C GLU A 150 23.15 3.16 6.38
N PRO A 151 23.59 3.83 5.30
CA PRO A 151 24.33 5.08 5.43
C PRO A 151 23.50 6.09 6.24
N GLY A 152 23.95 6.43 7.45
CA GLY A 152 23.21 7.26 8.41
C GLY A 152 22.73 6.53 9.67
N ASP A 153 22.99 5.22 9.80
CA ASP A 153 22.64 4.44 11.01
C ASP A 153 23.29 4.98 12.30
N GLU A 154 24.42 5.68 12.23
CA GLU A 154 25.03 6.32 13.41
C GLU A 154 24.10 7.38 14.05
N ALA A 155 23.34 8.11 13.23
CA ALA A 155 22.32 9.06 13.72
C ALA A 155 21.04 8.36 14.22
N ARG A 156 20.82 7.09 13.86
CA ARG A 156 19.74 6.24 14.39
C ARG A 156 20.11 5.49 15.67
N GLN A 157 21.39 5.18 15.89
CA GLN A 157 21.84 4.54 17.12
C GLN A 157 21.65 5.45 18.33
N ARG A 158 21.73 6.77 18.12
CA ARG A 158 21.49 7.75 19.16
C ARG A 158 19.99 7.83 19.47
N GLU A 159 19.65 7.51 20.71
CA GLU A 159 18.30 7.66 21.25
C GLU A 159 18.14 9.10 21.78
N PRO A 160 17.33 9.97 21.13
CA PRO A 160 17.24 11.38 21.53
C PRO A 160 16.73 11.58 22.96
N LEU A 161 15.93 10.64 23.48
CA LEU A 161 15.40 10.70 24.83
C LEU A 161 16.37 10.17 25.90
N GLU A 162 17.54 9.65 25.55
CA GLU A 162 18.46 8.94 26.46
C GLU A 162 18.81 9.73 27.72
N HIS A 163 18.97 11.06 27.60
CA HIS A 163 19.31 11.95 28.71
C HIS A 163 18.09 12.69 29.30
N SER A 164 16.88 12.26 28.96
CA SER A 164 15.63 12.88 29.42
C SER A 164 15.01 12.12 30.59
N VAL A 165 14.22 12.84 31.38
CA VAL A 165 13.52 12.32 32.55
C VAL A 165 12.02 12.47 32.33
N TRP A 166 11.25 11.45 32.70
CA TRP A 166 9.80 11.55 32.82
C TRP A 166 9.46 12.51 33.95
N ILE A 167 8.76 13.59 33.61
CA ILE A 167 8.40 14.66 34.56
C ILE A 167 6.88 14.80 34.66
N TRP A 168 6.41 15.19 35.85
CA TRP A 168 5.02 15.50 36.11
C TRP A 168 4.86 16.71 37.04
N TYR A 169 3.61 17.11 37.27
CA TYR A 169 3.27 18.03 38.36
C TYR A 169 3.45 17.32 39.72
N PRO A 170 4.03 17.96 40.75
CA PRO A 170 4.23 17.33 42.05
C PRO A 170 2.89 17.15 42.80
N GLU A 171 2.17 16.07 42.51
CA GLU A 171 0.87 15.75 43.14
C GLU A 171 1.01 15.32 44.60
N GLY A 172 2.17 14.80 45.00
CA GLY A 172 2.36 14.22 46.32
C GLY A 172 1.58 12.92 46.53
N VAL A 173 1.29 12.18 45.45
CA VAL A 173 0.61 10.88 45.46
C VAL A 173 1.59 9.75 45.15
N PRO A 174 1.31 8.50 45.58
CA PRO A 174 2.08 7.34 45.18
C PRO A 174 2.05 7.11 43.65
N ALA A 175 3.04 6.38 43.13
CA ALA A 175 3.02 5.89 41.76
C ALA A 175 1.74 5.07 41.47
N ASN A 176 1.22 5.15 40.25
CA ASN A 176 -0.08 4.62 39.81
C ASN A 176 -1.35 5.26 40.42
N GLU A 177 -1.23 6.26 41.31
CA GLU A 177 -2.39 6.93 41.93
C GLU A 177 -2.56 8.39 41.45
N TYR A 178 -1.98 8.74 40.30
CA TYR A 178 -2.08 10.10 39.78
C TYR A 178 -3.53 10.43 39.41
N PRO A 179 -4.04 11.61 39.81
CA PRO A 179 -5.37 12.04 39.44
C PRO A 179 -5.48 12.19 37.93
N SER A 180 -6.66 11.88 37.39
CA SER A 180 -6.98 12.18 36.01
C SER A 180 -7.09 13.69 35.78
N GLY A 181 -6.79 14.12 34.57
CA GLY A 181 -6.86 15.50 34.13
C GLY A 181 -5.53 16.04 33.60
N LYS A 182 -5.53 17.34 33.37
CA LYS A 182 -4.45 18.03 32.65
C LYS A 182 -3.50 18.74 33.58
N ARG A 183 -2.22 18.73 33.21
CA ARG A 183 -1.16 19.54 33.81
C ARG A 183 -0.45 20.33 32.72
N TRP A 184 0.15 21.44 33.12
CA TRP A 184 0.85 22.33 32.19
C TRP A 184 2.30 22.42 32.59
N LEU A 185 3.20 22.07 31.66
CA LEU A 185 4.64 22.09 31.86
C LEU A 185 5.26 23.18 30.99
N ARG A 186 6.31 23.83 31.49
CA ARG A 186 6.97 24.92 30.76
C ARG A 186 8.47 24.97 31.03
N LYS A 187 9.22 25.35 29.99
CA LYS A 187 10.64 25.66 30.07
C LYS A 187 11.03 26.76 29.09
N GLU A 188 11.72 27.79 29.58
CA GLU A 188 12.44 28.73 28.73
C GLU A 188 13.87 28.26 28.48
N PHE A 189 14.37 28.60 27.30
CA PHE A 189 15.76 28.39 26.90
C PHE A 189 16.21 29.49 25.95
N ASP A 190 17.51 29.73 25.91
CA ASP A 190 18.12 30.74 25.04
C ASP A 190 19.07 30.05 24.06
N LEU A 191 18.92 30.34 22.77
CA LEU A 191 19.90 29.98 21.75
C LEU A 191 20.88 31.14 21.55
N PRO A 192 22.13 30.88 21.11
CA PRO A 192 23.10 31.94 20.88
C PRO A 192 22.55 33.03 19.95
N ASP A 193 22.78 34.29 20.30
CA ASP A 193 22.30 35.41 19.51
C ASP A 193 22.87 35.37 18.08
N GLY A 194 22.00 35.55 17.09
CA GLY A 194 22.37 35.51 15.68
C GLY A 194 22.73 34.11 15.13
N ALA A 195 22.66 33.04 15.93
CA ALA A 195 22.90 31.69 15.42
C ALA A 195 21.79 31.28 14.45
N PRO A 196 22.12 30.88 13.20
CA PRO A 196 21.13 30.37 12.28
C PRO A 196 20.68 28.98 12.75
N VAL A 197 19.37 28.76 12.81
CA VAL A 197 18.79 27.44 13.07
C VAL A 197 18.72 26.68 11.75
N GLU A 198 19.49 25.61 11.63
CA GLU A 198 19.52 24.76 10.43
C GLU A 198 18.41 23.69 10.48
N LYS A 199 18.17 23.11 11.66
CA LYS A 199 17.14 22.10 11.90
C LYS A 199 16.75 22.05 13.37
N ALA A 200 15.48 21.84 13.68
CA ALA A 200 15.03 21.54 15.04
C ALA A 200 14.05 20.37 15.06
N MET A 201 14.36 19.33 15.83
CA MET A 201 13.54 18.13 15.99
C MET A 201 13.11 17.99 17.45
N LEU A 202 11.80 17.86 17.66
CA LEU A 202 11.21 17.52 18.96
C LEU A 202 10.89 16.02 18.99
N TYR A 203 11.40 15.32 19.99
CA TYR A 203 11.05 13.94 20.32
C TYR A 203 10.30 13.95 21.66
N ALA A 204 9.15 13.28 21.74
CA ALA A 204 8.36 13.30 22.96
C ALA A 204 7.44 12.10 23.13
N SER A 205 7.16 11.75 24.39
CA SER A 205 6.20 10.72 24.80
C SER A 205 5.44 11.19 26.05
N ALA A 206 4.25 10.63 26.27
CA ALA A 206 3.38 11.01 27.37
C ALA A 206 2.51 9.86 27.86
N ASP A 207 2.28 9.80 29.16
CA ASP A 207 1.27 8.97 29.79
C ASP A 207 0.14 9.87 30.33
N ASN A 208 -1.01 10.00 29.65
CA ASN A 208 -1.44 9.27 28.45
C ASN A 208 -1.35 10.09 27.15
N ALA A 209 -1.45 11.41 27.23
CA ALA A 209 -1.43 12.26 26.05
C ALA A 209 -0.77 13.62 26.27
N ALA A 210 -0.16 14.20 25.24
CA ALA A 210 0.45 15.52 25.32
C ALA A 210 0.35 16.34 24.04
N ARG A 211 0.37 17.66 24.24
CA ARG A 211 0.37 18.69 23.21
C ARG A 211 1.48 19.68 23.49
N VAL A 212 2.48 19.71 22.61
CA VAL A 212 3.65 20.58 22.77
C VAL A 212 3.52 21.82 21.87
N ASN A 213 3.77 23.00 22.43
CA ASN A 213 3.94 24.24 21.69
C ASN A 213 5.37 24.76 21.87
N ILE A 214 5.94 25.29 20.80
CA ILE A 214 7.21 26.02 20.82
C ILE A 214 6.92 27.43 20.33
N ASN A 215 7.20 28.44 21.17
CA ASN A 215 6.91 29.85 20.87
C ASN A 215 5.45 30.08 20.40
N GLY A 216 4.50 29.40 21.04
CA GLY A 216 3.07 29.44 20.71
C GLY A 216 2.65 28.70 19.44
N LYS A 217 3.56 28.10 18.68
CA LYS A 217 3.23 27.25 17.52
C LYS A 217 3.11 25.80 17.95
N ARG A 218 2.05 25.12 17.52
CA ARG A 218 1.75 23.71 17.86
C ARG A 218 2.66 22.76 17.09
N ALA A 219 3.41 21.91 17.81
CA ALA A 219 4.15 20.78 17.22
C ALA A 219 3.20 19.82 16.49
N GLY A 220 3.68 19.20 15.41
CA GLY A 220 2.91 18.23 14.62
C GLY A 220 2.02 18.81 13.52
N ARG A 221 1.90 20.14 13.36
CA ARG A 221 1.14 20.80 12.26
C ARG A 221 -0.27 20.22 12.00
N GLY A 222 -0.98 19.80 13.05
CA GLY A 222 -2.31 19.18 12.93
C GLY A 222 -2.33 17.66 12.97
N GLN A 223 -1.17 17.00 13.11
CA GLN A 223 -1.12 15.64 13.63
C GLN A 223 -1.58 15.66 15.09
N GLU A 224 -2.54 14.78 15.38
CA GLU A 224 -3.16 14.54 16.69
C GLU A 224 -2.11 14.43 17.81
N PRO A 225 -2.47 14.70 19.08
CA PRO A 225 -1.50 14.75 20.17
C PRO A 225 -0.69 13.45 20.29
N ILE A 226 0.44 13.55 20.97
CA ILE A 226 1.11 12.37 21.56
C ILE A 226 0.04 11.63 22.36
N GLN A 227 -0.12 10.32 22.13
CA GLN A 227 -1.25 9.53 22.64
C GLN A 227 -0.83 8.21 23.30
N SER A 228 0.47 7.99 23.46
CA SER A 228 0.97 6.72 24.00
C SER A 228 2.32 6.91 24.65
N HIS A 229 2.46 6.39 25.87
CA HIS A 229 3.73 6.37 26.59
C HIS A 229 4.73 5.39 25.97
N SER A 230 4.25 4.35 25.27
CA SER A 230 5.09 3.32 24.67
C SER A 230 5.65 3.71 23.30
N ARG A 231 5.35 4.91 22.80
CA ARG A 231 5.86 5.45 21.53
C ARG A 231 6.52 6.80 21.72
N SER A 232 7.66 7.03 21.08
CA SER A 232 8.28 8.35 20.96
C SER A 232 7.89 8.97 19.62
N TYR A 233 7.28 10.16 19.65
CA TYR A 233 6.83 10.89 18.47
C TYR A 233 7.87 11.94 18.09
N ALA A 234 8.19 12.04 16.80
CA ALA A 234 9.15 13.01 16.27
C ALA A 234 8.44 14.09 15.44
N TYR A 235 8.75 15.36 15.71
CA TYR A 235 8.19 16.50 14.99
C TYR A 235 9.29 17.45 14.52
N ASP A 236 9.28 17.80 13.23
CA ASP A 236 10.06 18.91 12.72
C ASP A 236 9.44 20.24 13.18
N VAL A 237 10.20 20.96 13.99
CA VAL A 237 9.84 22.23 14.61
C VAL A 237 10.81 23.34 14.23
N THR A 238 11.57 23.15 13.15
CA THR A 238 12.62 24.08 12.68
C THR A 238 12.10 25.52 12.58
N GLU A 239 10.93 25.70 11.97
CA GLU A 239 10.33 27.04 11.78
C GLU A 239 9.73 27.67 13.06
N PHE A 240 9.78 26.96 14.19
CA PHE A 240 9.17 27.39 15.46
C PHE A 240 10.20 27.96 16.42
N VAL A 241 11.45 27.56 16.28
CA VAL A 241 12.59 27.99 17.09
C VAL A 241 13.25 29.21 16.46
N LYS A 242 13.84 30.10 17.28
CA LYS A 242 14.54 31.32 16.83
C LYS A 242 15.81 31.56 17.65
N ALA A 243 16.75 32.36 17.16
CA ALA A 243 17.87 32.83 17.98
C ALA A 243 17.38 33.59 19.23
N GLY A 244 18.17 33.59 20.30
CA GLY A 244 17.81 34.20 21.58
C GLY A 244 16.72 33.42 22.31
N LYS A 245 15.78 34.14 22.93
CA LYS A 245 14.82 33.57 23.88
C LYS A 245 13.70 32.75 23.22
N ASN A 246 13.50 31.53 23.71
CA ASN A 246 12.46 30.59 23.31
C ASN A 246 11.72 30.01 24.52
N ALA A 247 10.56 29.40 24.27
CA ALA A 247 9.81 28.65 25.26
C ALA A 247 9.21 27.37 24.67
N VAL A 248 9.30 26.28 25.44
CA VAL A 248 8.52 25.06 25.24
C VAL A 248 7.41 25.01 26.29
N ALA A 249 6.20 24.68 25.84
CA ALA A 249 4.99 24.69 26.64
C ALA A 249 4.13 23.47 26.33
N VAL A 250 3.81 22.68 27.33
CA VAL A 250 3.18 21.36 27.19
C VAL A 250 1.87 21.33 27.96
N GLU A 251 0.79 20.97 27.29
CA GLU A 251 -0.43 20.47 27.95
C GLU A 251 -0.33 18.95 27.94
N VAL A 252 -0.23 18.34 29.12
CA VAL A 252 -0.17 16.90 29.29
C VAL A 252 -1.41 16.42 30.05
N GLU A 253 -1.98 15.29 29.63
CA GLU A 253 -3.22 14.74 30.14
C GLU A 253 -3.01 13.31 30.61
N ASN A 254 -3.37 13.07 31.87
CA ASN A 254 -3.49 11.74 32.44
C ASN A 254 -4.98 11.33 32.43
N ALA A 255 -5.29 10.17 31.87
CA ALA A 255 -6.61 9.56 31.93
C ALA A 255 -6.74 8.69 33.18
N GLN A 256 -5.72 7.91 33.53
CA GLN A 256 -5.69 7.05 34.72
C GLN A 256 -4.29 6.49 35.01
N GLY A 257 -4.01 6.13 36.26
CA GLY A 257 -2.82 5.35 36.62
C GLY A 257 -1.56 6.21 36.73
N ASN A 258 -0.51 5.85 36.01
CA ASN A 258 0.72 6.62 35.98
C ASN A 258 0.57 7.89 35.14
N ALA A 259 1.36 8.90 35.46
CA ALA A 259 1.37 10.15 34.72
C ALA A 259 2.80 10.61 34.50
N GLY A 260 3.10 11.05 33.28
CA GLY A 260 4.45 11.50 32.95
C GLY A 260 4.53 12.08 31.55
N PHE A 261 5.47 12.99 31.37
CA PHE A 261 5.88 13.51 30.07
C PHE A 261 7.39 13.45 29.95
N ILE A 262 7.90 13.00 28.80
CA ILE A 262 9.33 12.99 28.51
C ILE A 262 9.56 13.60 27.13
N ALA A 263 10.58 14.43 26.99
CA ALA A 263 10.93 15.02 25.71
C ALA A 263 12.40 15.44 25.60
N ALA A 264 12.88 15.48 24.35
CA ALA A 264 14.11 16.12 23.94
C ALA A 264 13.86 17.00 22.72
N LEU A 265 14.37 18.23 22.75
CA LEU A 265 14.42 19.14 21.61
C LEU A 265 15.88 19.30 21.19
N GLU A 266 16.21 18.81 20.00
CA GLU A 266 17.53 18.96 19.39
C GLU A 266 17.49 20.05 18.33
N VAL A 267 18.39 21.02 18.43
CA VAL A 267 18.50 22.17 17.50
C VAL A 267 19.90 22.19 16.91
N ALA A 268 20.01 21.85 15.63
CA ALA A 268 21.21 22.06 14.84
C ALA A 268 21.32 23.54 14.48
N LEU A 269 22.45 24.14 14.82
CA LEU A 269 22.80 25.53 14.58
C LEU A 269 23.95 25.61 13.55
N GLY A 270 24.07 26.78 12.92
CA GLY A 270 25.19 27.05 12.00
C GLY A 270 26.56 26.77 12.61
N GLY A 271 27.47 26.25 11.79
CA GLY A 271 28.82 25.90 12.22
C GLY A 271 28.92 24.54 12.92
N GLY A 272 27.91 23.68 12.79
CA GLY A 272 27.91 22.31 13.32
C GLY A 272 27.62 22.20 14.81
N GLN A 273 27.24 23.30 15.47
CA GLN A 273 26.84 23.29 16.87
C GLN A 273 25.46 22.68 17.03
N THR A 274 25.24 21.88 18.08
CA THR A 274 23.92 21.38 18.44
C THR A 274 23.56 21.83 19.86
N PHE A 275 22.39 22.44 20.00
CA PHE A 275 21.77 22.71 21.29
C PHE A 275 20.75 21.61 21.61
N ILE A 276 20.69 21.16 22.86
CA ILE A 276 19.76 20.12 23.28
C ILE A 276 19.06 20.59 24.55
N LEU A 277 17.73 20.50 24.56
CA LEU A 277 16.89 20.67 25.74
C LEU A 277 16.20 19.35 26.08
N ASN A 278 16.45 18.82 27.26
CA ASN A 278 15.81 17.62 27.78
C ASN A 278 14.76 17.98 28.84
N THR A 279 13.79 17.10 29.06
CA THR A 279 12.96 17.14 30.27
C THR A 279 13.80 16.75 31.48
N ASP A 280 13.82 17.62 32.49
CA ASP A 280 14.60 17.52 33.72
C ASP A 280 13.94 18.33 34.85
N LYS A 281 14.51 18.27 36.06
CA LYS A 281 14.08 19.08 37.23
C LYS A 281 14.03 20.59 37.04
N ALA A 282 14.63 21.14 35.98
CA ALA A 282 14.66 22.58 35.73
C ALA A 282 13.41 23.07 34.98
N TRP A 283 12.46 22.18 34.67
CA TRP A 283 11.12 22.50 34.19
C TRP A 283 10.20 22.95 35.32
N LYS A 284 9.14 23.67 34.94
CA LYS A 284 8.09 24.11 35.86
C LYS A 284 6.74 23.51 35.49
N ALA A 285 5.87 23.33 36.48
CA ALA A 285 4.54 22.78 36.33
C ALA A 285 3.45 23.62 37.01
N ALA A 286 2.30 23.70 36.37
CA ALA A 286 1.06 24.24 36.94
C ALA A 286 -0.02 23.16 36.98
N LYS A 287 -0.79 23.17 38.07
CA LYS A 287 -1.93 22.27 38.27
C LYS A 287 -3.14 22.67 37.44
N ASP A 288 -3.41 23.97 37.40
CA ASP A 288 -4.56 24.57 36.74
C ASP A 288 -4.15 25.25 35.44
N LYS A 289 -5.13 25.42 34.54
CA LYS A 289 -4.88 25.98 33.21
C LYS A 289 -4.31 27.40 33.33
N PRO A 290 -3.10 27.65 32.79
CA PRO A 290 -2.53 28.99 32.83
C PRO A 290 -3.31 30.01 32.01
N GLY A 291 -3.10 31.29 32.32
CA GLY A 291 -3.67 32.42 31.58
C GLY A 291 -3.19 32.51 30.12
N ALA A 292 -3.75 33.46 29.37
CA ALA A 292 -3.40 33.67 27.97
C ALA A 292 -1.90 33.93 27.78
N GLY A 293 -1.33 33.41 26.69
CA GLY A 293 0.07 33.63 26.33
C GLY A 293 1.09 32.77 27.09
N TRP A 294 0.68 31.83 27.95
CA TRP A 294 1.59 30.96 28.72
C TRP A 294 2.56 30.12 27.89
N TYR A 295 2.31 29.96 26.60
CA TYR A 295 3.17 29.26 25.63
C TYR A 295 4.20 30.17 24.95
N GLN A 296 4.23 31.47 25.25
CA GLN A 296 5.17 32.44 24.68
C GLN A 296 6.41 32.60 25.57
N PRO A 297 7.58 32.93 25.01
CA PRO A 297 8.72 33.40 25.80
C PRO A 297 8.39 34.69 26.58
N GLY A 298 8.97 34.84 27.77
CA GLY A 298 8.75 35.99 28.66
C GLY A 298 7.50 35.92 29.53
N PHE A 299 6.78 34.80 29.55
CA PHE A 299 5.63 34.59 30.44
C PHE A 299 6.08 34.44 31.89
N ASP A 300 5.37 35.07 32.83
CA ASP A 300 5.68 34.98 34.25
C ASP A 300 5.17 33.65 34.85
N ASP A 301 6.08 32.68 34.97
CA ASP A 301 5.85 31.38 35.59
C ASP A 301 6.51 31.27 36.98
N LYS A 302 6.80 32.38 37.67
CA LYS A 302 7.45 32.36 38.99
C LYS A 302 6.64 31.62 40.06
N ALA A 303 5.31 31.66 39.97
CA ALA A 303 4.42 30.99 40.91
C ALA A 303 4.22 29.49 40.60
N TRP A 304 4.77 28.98 39.50
CA TRP A 304 4.64 27.57 39.14
C TRP A 304 5.53 26.71 40.02
N ALA A 305 5.08 25.49 40.30
CA ALA A 305 5.86 24.52 41.04
C ALA A 305 7.05 24.03 40.21
N ALA A 306 8.12 23.58 40.88
CA ALA A 306 9.09 22.71 40.23
C ALA A 306 8.41 21.39 39.84
N VAL A 307 8.85 20.78 38.73
CA VAL A 307 8.36 19.45 38.35
C VAL A 307 8.81 18.38 39.35
N SER A 308 8.06 17.28 39.40
CA SER A 308 8.51 16.01 39.98
C SER A 308 9.19 15.18 38.90
N GLU A 309 10.32 14.55 39.23
CA GLU A 309 11.03 13.59 38.37
C GLU A 309 10.53 12.17 38.69
N GLU A 310 9.80 11.57 37.76
CA GLU A 310 9.09 10.32 37.97
C GLU A 310 9.97 9.09 37.67
N ALA A 311 10.71 9.14 36.56
CA ALA A 311 11.64 8.09 36.16
C ALA A 311 12.64 8.59 35.11
N PRO A 312 13.89 8.10 35.08
CA PRO A 312 14.76 8.32 33.94
C PRO A 312 14.23 7.60 32.69
N PHE A 313 14.70 8.00 31.50
CA PHE A 313 14.49 7.21 30.28
C PHE A 313 14.91 5.75 30.48
N GLY A 314 14.07 4.79 30.07
CA GLY A 314 14.32 3.36 30.30
C GLY A 314 13.90 2.85 31.69
N GLY A 315 13.56 3.73 32.63
CA GLY A 315 13.10 3.39 33.97
C GLY A 315 11.66 2.90 34.02
N ALA A 316 11.32 2.14 35.06
CA ALA A 316 9.93 1.74 35.34
C ALA A 316 9.08 2.98 35.70
N PRO A 317 7.77 2.99 35.38
CA PRO A 317 7.01 1.91 34.75
C PRO A 317 7.08 1.89 33.21
N TRP A 318 7.66 2.90 32.57
CA TRP A 318 7.51 3.13 31.12
C TRP A 318 8.55 2.43 30.24
N GLY A 319 9.74 2.10 30.76
CA GLY A 319 10.82 1.53 29.97
C GLY A 319 11.30 2.49 28.87
N LYS A 320 11.64 1.94 27.69
CA LYS A 320 12.08 2.71 26.51
C LYS A 320 10.93 2.79 25.49
N PRO A 321 10.31 3.97 25.28
CA PRO A 321 9.33 4.15 24.22
C PRO A 321 9.91 3.79 22.84
N VAL A 322 9.15 3.08 22.01
CA VAL A 322 9.58 2.72 20.65
C VAL A 322 9.49 3.95 19.75
N ARG A 323 10.55 4.27 19.04
CA ARG A 323 10.60 5.40 18.12
C ARG A 323 9.59 5.23 16.97
N ASN A 324 8.74 6.23 16.79
CA ASN A 324 7.69 6.26 15.77
C ASN A 324 7.92 7.46 14.83
N ASP A 325 9.06 7.48 14.16
CA ASP A 325 9.46 8.56 13.24
C ASP A 325 9.06 8.30 11.78
N GLY A 326 8.35 7.19 11.51
CA GLY A 326 7.81 6.87 10.18
C GLY A 326 8.88 6.68 9.12
N PHE A 327 10.14 6.44 9.52
CA PHE A 327 11.23 6.26 8.58
C PHE A 327 11.05 4.97 7.78
N LEU A 328 10.95 5.11 6.46
CA LEU A 328 11.10 4.01 5.51
C LEU A 328 12.45 4.18 4.83
N PRO A 329 13.34 3.17 4.84
CA PRO A 329 14.59 3.26 4.11
C PRO A 329 14.37 3.52 2.63
N PRO A 330 15.33 4.22 1.98
CA PRO A 330 15.30 4.28 0.53
C PRO A 330 15.26 2.85 0.00
N PRO A 331 14.42 2.54 -1.00
CA PRO A 331 14.31 1.20 -1.52
C PRO A 331 15.67 0.78 -2.09
N PRO A 332 16.26 -0.34 -1.63
CA PRO A 332 17.55 -0.79 -2.13
C PRO A 332 17.44 -1.12 -3.62
N LEU A 333 18.48 -0.79 -4.38
CA LEU A 333 18.60 -1.17 -5.79
C LEU A 333 19.41 -2.45 -5.92
N LEU A 334 18.77 -3.54 -6.36
CA LEU A 334 19.41 -4.82 -6.60
C LEU A 334 19.60 -5.01 -8.11
N ARG A 335 20.77 -5.51 -8.53
CA ARG A 335 21.07 -5.74 -9.95
C ARG A 335 21.92 -6.99 -10.16
N ARG A 336 21.76 -7.60 -11.35
CA ARG A 336 22.61 -8.70 -11.82
C ARG A 336 22.78 -8.60 -13.33
N GLU A 337 24.01 -8.79 -13.80
CA GLU A 337 24.31 -8.96 -15.21
C GLU A 337 24.37 -10.44 -15.56
N PHE A 338 23.90 -10.79 -16.76
CA PHE A 338 23.94 -12.15 -17.29
C PHE A 338 23.98 -12.11 -18.82
N ALA A 339 24.46 -13.20 -19.44
CA ALA A 339 24.49 -13.37 -20.88
C ALA A 339 23.40 -14.36 -21.32
N VAL A 340 22.80 -14.13 -22.49
CA VAL A 340 21.81 -15.03 -23.10
C VAL A 340 22.40 -15.60 -24.39
N LYS A 341 22.21 -16.92 -24.61
CA LYS A 341 22.64 -17.57 -25.86
C LYS A 341 21.80 -17.07 -27.06
N PRO A 342 22.28 -17.19 -28.31
CA PRO A 342 21.50 -16.75 -29.48
C PRO A 342 20.16 -17.48 -29.60
N GLU A 343 19.12 -16.74 -30.00
CA GLU A 343 17.74 -17.15 -30.31
C GLU A 343 16.81 -17.42 -29.10
N VAL A 344 16.23 -16.36 -28.54
CA VAL A 344 15.19 -16.43 -27.49
C VAL A 344 13.81 -16.65 -28.12
N LYS A 345 13.17 -17.79 -27.81
CA LYS A 345 11.80 -18.10 -28.27
C LYS A 345 10.71 -17.54 -27.34
N LYS A 346 10.98 -17.52 -26.03
CA LYS A 346 10.09 -17.00 -24.98
C LYS A 346 10.91 -16.68 -23.73
N ALA A 347 10.54 -15.63 -23.01
CA ALA A 347 11.06 -15.30 -21.69
C ALA A 347 9.90 -14.91 -20.76
N THR A 348 9.95 -15.38 -19.51
CA THR A 348 8.97 -15.05 -18.46
C THR A 348 9.73 -14.74 -17.19
N LEU A 349 9.39 -13.64 -16.51
CA LEU A 349 9.87 -13.33 -15.17
C LEU A 349 8.80 -13.71 -14.14
N HIS A 350 9.14 -14.63 -13.23
CA HIS A 350 8.37 -14.89 -12.01
C HIS A 350 9.07 -14.17 -10.86
N ALA A 351 8.37 -13.26 -10.18
CA ALA A 351 8.95 -12.46 -9.11
C ALA A 351 7.94 -12.16 -8.00
N SER A 352 8.45 -12.10 -6.77
CA SER A 352 7.72 -11.73 -5.56
C SER A 352 8.67 -11.04 -4.58
N ALA A 353 8.14 -10.34 -3.59
CA ALA A 353 8.91 -9.65 -2.56
C ALA A 353 8.20 -9.72 -1.19
N PHE A 354 8.98 -9.82 -0.11
CA PHE A 354 8.51 -9.42 1.22
C PHE A 354 8.55 -7.90 1.32
N GLY A 355 7.50 -7.24 0.80
CA GLY A 355 7.43 -5.79 0.65
C GLY A 355 6.90 -5.44 -0.73
N ILE A 356 7.53 -4.48 -1.39
CA ILE A 356 7.16 -3.99 -2.72
C ILE A 356 8.41 -4.06 -3.61
N TYR A 357 8.24 -4.44 -4.88
CA TYR A 357 9.32 -4.42 -5.87
C TYR A 357 8.89 -3.75 -7.16
N GLU A 358 9.87 -3.22 -7.89
CA GLU A 358 9.75 -2.86 -9.30
C GLU A 358 10.91 -3.56 -10.03
N ALA A 359 10.58 -4.39 -11.02
CA ALA A 359 11.58 -5.10 -11.82
C ALA A 359 11.80 -4.40 -13.16
N ARG A 360 13.06 -4.31 -13.58
CA ARG A 360 13.48 -3.83 -14.90
C ARG A 360 14.45 -4.84 -15.50
N LEU A 361 14.19 -5.27 -16.73
CA LEU A 361 15.01 -6.22 -17.49
C LEU A 361 15.62 -5.56 -18.70
#